data_AF-A0AA46VSB6-F1
#
_entry.id   AF-A0AA46VSB6-F1
#
_cell.length_a   1.000
_cell.length_b   1.000
_cell.length_c   1.000
_cell.angle_alpha   90.00
_cell.angle_beta   90.00
_cell.angle_gamma   90.00
#
_symmetry.space_group_name_H-M   'P 1'
#
loop_
_entity.id
_entity.type
_entity.pdbx_description
1 polymer ?
#
loop_
_entity_poly.entity_id
_entity_poly.type
_entity_poly.pdbx_seq_one_letter_code
_entity_poly.pdbx_strand_id
1 'polypeptide(L)'
;MDKNLSPPHIPTLFTRHKAHLHAIRLQDQTWFCARDLGILMGMFLDEFRARKLAPDQRKTLWLERYGEAQETLMVSESGAYALLVYHHAPHNGPLREWLEHHVVSTLRDMQQPPESQRPTLGLLQWPGVSLSLLNWQDESWIRVRDMPEILLEQSRQGGGKTASWWRRLRAL
;
A
#
# COMPACT_ATOMS: atom_id res chain seq x y z
N MET A 1 26.02 11.47 -17.95
CA MET A 1 25.60 10.18 -17.36
C MET A 1 24.53 10.53 -16.36
N ASP A 2 23.32 10.67 -16.86
CA ASP A 2 22.29 11.44 -16.18
C ASP A 2 21.51 10.43 -15.34
N LYS A 3 21.99 10.21 -14.12
CA LYS A 3 21.25 9.42 -13.12
C LYS A 3 19.96 10.18 -12.85
N ASN A 4 18.84 9.64 -13.29
CA ASN A 4 17.49 10.09 -12.93
C ASN A 4 17.42 10.37 -11.42
N LEU A 5 17.60 11.64 -11.02
CA LEU A 5 17.43 12.08 -9.65
C LEU A 5 15.94 12.11 -9.37
N SER A 6 15.39 10.96 -8.96
CA SER A 6 14.11 10.97 -8.27
C SER A 6 14.28 11.90 -7.06
N PRO A 7 13.34 12.83 -6.82
CA PRO A 7 13.45 13.74 -5.69
C PRO A 7 13.58 12.94 -4.39
N PRO A 8 14.31 13.45 -3.39
CA PRO A 8 14.44 12.76 -2.11
C PRO A 8 13.06 12.55 -1.50
N HIS A 9 12.85 11.36 -0.92
CA HIS A 9 11.63 11.05 -0.22
C HIS A 9 11.63 11.72 1.16
N ILE A 10 10.48 12.27 1.56
CA ILE A 10 10.30 12.85 2.89
C ILE A 10 9.79 11.75 3.84
N PRO A 11 10.57 11.36 4.86
CA PRO A 11 10.16 10.37 5.85
C PRO A 11 9.16 10.92 6.85
N THR A 12 8.27 10.05 7.31
CA THR A 12 7.57 10.23 8.58
C THR A 12 8.50 9.77 9.71
N LEU A 13 8.66 10.63 10.72
CA LEU A 13 9.49 10.37 11.88
C LEU A 13 8.65 9.80 13.02
N PHE A 14 8.96 8.58 13.43
CA PHE A 14 8.38 7.94 14.61
C PHE A 14 9.40 7.94 15.75
N THR A 15 8.92 8.05 16.99
CA THR A 15 9.79 8.03 18.18
C THR A 15 9.32 6.96 19.14
N ARG A 16 10.26 6.11 19.58
CA ARG A 16 10.05 5.11 20.62
C ARG A 16 11.14 5.23 21.67
N HIS A 17 10.72 5.54 22.90
CA HIS A 17 11.64 5.89 23.99
C HIS A 17 12.56 7.05 23.59
N LYS A 18 13.85 6.80 23.38
CA LYS A 18 14.87 7.79 22.98
C LYS A 18 15.42 7.57 21.56
N ALA A 19 14.83 6.63 20.83
CA ALA A 19 15.26 6.28 19.49
C ALA A 19 14.21 6.73 18.46
N HIS A 20 14.70 7.12 17.30
CA HIS A 20 13.90 7.56 16.18
C HIS A 20 13.83 6.47 15.11
N LEU A 21 12.75 6.47 14.34
CA LEU A 21 12.55 5.63 13.18
C LEU A 21 12.00 6.48 12.04
N HIS A 22 12.83 6.71 11.03
CA HIS A 22 12.36 7.25 9.76
C HIS A 22 11.72 6.13 8.94
N ALA A 23 10.48 6.35 8.52
CA ALA A 23 9.72 5.40 7.73
C ALA A 23 8.97 6.12 6.61
N ILE A 24 8.77 5.42 5.50
CA ILE A 24 7.99 5.91 4.36
C ILE A 24 7.03 4.82 3.89
N ARG A 25 5.93 5.23 3.27
CA ARG A 25 5.14 4.35 2.41
C ARG A 25 5.50 4.63 0.96
N LEU A 26 5.87 3.59 0.23
CA LEU A 26 6.24 3.65 -1.18
C LEU A 26 5.60 2.48 -1.92
N GLN A 27 4.80 2.78 -2.95
CA GLN A 27 4.13 1.76 -3.79
C GLN A 27 3.36 0.73 -2.94
N ASP A 28 2.54 1.24 -2.02
CA ASP A 28 1.73 0.45 -1.08
C ASP A 28 2.50 -0.36 -0.03
N GLN A 29 3.84 -0.32 -0.06
CA GLN A 29 4.68 -0.98 0.94
C GLN A 29 5.25 0.01 1.95
N THR A 30 5.36 -0.42 3.20
CA THR A 30 6.06 0.33 4.24
C THR A 30 7.55 0.00 4.20
N TRP A 31 8.38 1.04 4.29
CA TRP A 31 9.83 0.97 4.30
C TRP A 31 10.39 1.71 5.50
N PHE A 32 11.36 1.12 6.17
CA PHE A 32 12.00 1.64 7.36
C PHE A 32 13.48 1.92 7.10
N CYS A 33 14.02 3.00 7.66
CA CYS A 33 15.46 3.23 7.65
C CYS A 33 16.17 2.09 8.40
N ALA A 34 17.07 1.39 7.70
CA ALA A 34 17.77 0.24 8.26
C ALA A 34 18.60 0.62 9.50
N ARG A 35 19.30 1.76 9.45
CA ARG A 35 20.12 2.26 10.55
C ARG A 35 19.28 2.45 11.82
N ASP A 36 18.14 3.12 11.69
CA ASP A 36 17.24 3.43 12.80
C ASP A 36 16.61 2.17 13.39
N LEU A 37 16.14 1.27 12.52
CA LEU A 37 15.62 -0.04 12.93
C LEU A 37 16.68 -0.86 13.67
N GLY A 38 17.93 -0.82 13.19
CA GLY A 38 19.05 -1.46 13.87
C GLY A 38 19.22 -0.94 15.30
N ILE A 39 19.21 0.39 15.50
CA ILE A 39 19.30 1.00 16.84
C ILE A 39 18.17 0.51 17.75
N LEU A 40 16.94 0.45 17.25
CA LEU A 40 15.79 -0.08 17.99
C LEU A 40 15.92 -1.56 18.34
N MET A 41 16.57 -2.34 17.47
CA MET A 41 16.90 -3.75 17.70
C MET A 41 18.15 -3.95 18.57
N GLY A 42 18.90 -2.89 18.89
CA GLY A 42 20.17 -2.98 19.62
C GLY A 42 21.32 -3.55 18.79
N MET A 43 21.28 -3.41 17.46
CA MET A 43 22.31 -3.90 16.55
C MET A 43 22.60 -2.92 15.41
N PHE A 44 23.83 -2.89 14.90
CA PHE A 44 24.09 -2.16 13.66
C PHE A 44 23.50 -2.94 12.48
N LEU A 45 22.69 -2.30 11.65
CA LEU A 45 22.11 -2.92 10.45
C LEU A 45 22.64 -2.20 9.21
N ASP A 46 23.67 -2.81 8.62
CA ASP A 46 24.32 -2.36 7.38
C ASP A 46 23.91 -3.22 6.19
N GLU A 47 24.43 -2.88 5.01
CA GLU A 47 24.17 -3.64 3.79
C GLU A 47 24.55 -5.11 3.95
N PHE A 48 25.68 -5.41 4.62
CA PHE A 48 26.14 -6.78 4.79
C PHE A 48 25.15 -7.63 5.59
N ARG A 49 24.63 -7.11 6.70
CA ARG A 49 23.62 -7.79 7.51
C ARG A 49 22.28 -7.87 6.79
N ALA A 50 21.93 -6.85 6.01
CA ALA A 50 20.74 -6.85 5.16
C ALA A 50 20.84 -7.80 3.95
N ARG A 51 22.01 -8.37 3.63
CA ARG A 51 22.17 -9.34 2.52
C ARG A 51 21.36 -10.62 2.73
N LYS A 52 21.03 -10.97 3.98
CA LYS A 52 20.18 -12.12 4.31
C LYS A 52 18.72 -11.92 3.91
N LEU A 53 18.30 -10.69 3.68
CA LEU A 53 16.98 -10.38 3.18
C LEU A 53 16.89 -10.66 1.68
N ALA A 54 15.67 -10.90 1.19
CA ALA A 54 15.44 -11.02 -0.24
C ALA A 54 15.66 -9.65 -0.94
N PRO A 55 16.00 -9.62 -2.24
CA PRO A 55 16.28 -8.38 -2.96
C PRO A 55 15.12 -7.37 -2.95
N ASP A 56 13.88 -7.84 -2.91
CA ASP A 56 12.65 -7.04 -2.80
C ASP A 56 12.43 -6.47 -1.39
N GLN A 57 13.09 -7.03 -0.37
CA GLN A 57 12.94 -6.60 1.01
C GLN A 57 13.89 -5.48 1.43
N ARG A 58 14.87 -5.13 0.59
CA ARG A 58 15.84 -4.07 0.82
C ARG A 58 15.93 -3.15 -0.38
N LYS A 59 16.10 -1.87 -0.14
CA LYS A 59 16.26 -0.89 -1.23
C LYS A 59 17.05 0.30 -0.73
N THR A 60 17.86 0.88 -1.61
CA THR A 60 18.55 2.13 -1.32
C THR A 60 17.77 3.28 -1.94
N LEU A 61 17.42 4.27 -1.13
CA LEU A 61 16.63 5.43 -1.52
C LEU A 61 17.31 6.72 -1.10
N TRP A 62 17.12 7.79 -1.87
CA TRP A 62 17.43 9.14 -1.40
C TRP A 62 16.34 9.58 -0.42
N LEU A 63 16.72 9.81 0.83
CA LEU A 63 15.81 10.18 1.91
C LEU A 63 16.24 11.52 2.49
N GLU A 64 15.31 12.46 2.64
CA GLU A 64 15.57 13.72 3.32
C GLU A 64 15.57 13.48 4.83
N ARG A 65 16.75 13.57 5.46
CA ARG A 65 16.91 13.42 6.90
C ARG A 65 17.58 14.66 7.46
N TYR A 66 16.97 15.24 8.48
CA TYR A 66 17.51 16.41 9.17
C TYR A 66 17.86 17.58 8.22
N GLY A 67 17.07 17.77 7.16
CA GLY A 67 17.27 18.84 6.17
C GLY A 67 18.26 18.50 5.05
N GLU A 68 18.81 17.29 5.00
CA GLU A 68 19.73 16.86 3.94
C GLU A 68 19.26 15.59 3.24
N ALA A 69 19.36 15.57 1.91
CA ALA A 69 19.11 14.37 1.12
C ALA A 69 20.29 13.41 1.23
N GLN A 70 20.04 12.20 1.74
CA GLN A 70 21.07 11.20 1.96
C GLN A 70 20.65 9.84 1.41
N GLU A 71 21.58 9.18 0.74
CA GLU A 71 21.42 7.80 0.31
C GLU A 71 21.27 6.89 1.54
N THR A 72 20.13 6.21 1.64
CA THR A 72 19.72 5.49 2.84
C THR A 72 19.27 4.09 2.48
N LEU A 73 19.87 3.09 3.13
CA LEU A 73 19.39 1.72 3.09
C LEU A 73 18.05 1.63 3.83
N MET A 74 17.05 1.15 3.12
CA MET A 74 15.69 0.94 3.60
C MET A 74 15.37 -0.56 3.61
N VAL A 75 14.54 -0.97 4.57
CA VAL A 75 14.06 -2.33 4.73
C VAL A 75 12.53 -2.31 4.70
N SER A 76 11.94 -3.17 3.89
CA SER A 76 10.48 -3.32 3.79
C SER A 76 9.87 -3.83 5.11
N GLU A 77 8.55 -3.71 5.23
CA GLU A 77 7.77 -4.30 6.33
C GLU A 77 8.09 -5.78 6.56
N SER A 78 8.03 -6.59 5.50
CA SER A 78 8.32 -8.02 5.57
C SER A 78 9.78 -8.30 5.95
N GLY A 79 10.72 -7.48 5.46
CA GLY A 79 12.13 -7.56 5.80
C GLY A 79 12.40 -7.25 7.27
N ALA A 80 11.73 -6.25 7.84
CA ALA A 80 11.86 -5.91 9.25
C ALA A 80 11.40 -7.06 10.15
N TYR A 81 10.26 -7.68 9.83
CA TYR A 81 9.79 -8.86 10.57
C TYR A 81 10.72 -10.06 10.42
N ALA A 82 11.26 -10.30 9.23
CA ALA A 82 12.29 -11.32 9.03
C ALA A 82 13.53 -11.07 9.91
N LEU A 83 14.02 -9.82 9.98
CA LEU A 83 15.16 -9.47 10.84
C LEU A 83 14.87 -9.69 12.33
N LEU A 84 13.68 -9.36 12.82
CA LEU A 84 13.30 -9.58 14.22
C LEU A 84 13.28 -11.07 14.59
N VAL A 85 12.90 -11.93 13.63
CA VAL A 85 12.94 -13.39 13.77
C VAL A 85 14.38 -13.90 13.72
N TYR A 86 15.17 -13.47 12.74
CA TYR A 86 16.57 -13.89 12.59
C TYR A 86 17.46 -13.46 13.76
N HIS A 87 17.15 -12.31 14.37
CA HIS A 87 17.90 -11.73 15.48
C HIS A 87 17.06 -11.72 16.75
N HIS A 88 16.57 -12.89 17.16
CA HIS A 88 15.68 -13.02 18.30
C HIS A 88 16.27 -12.42 19.58
N ALA A 89 15.55 -11.48 20.19
CA ALA A 89 15.88 -10.88 21.49
C ALA A 89 14.59 -10.54 22.26
N PRO A 90 14.62 -10.52 23.61
CA PRO A 90 13.42 -10.27 24.42
C PRO A 90 12.71 -8.94 24.12
N HIS A 91 13.47 -7.90 23.74
CA HIS A 91 12.92 -6.58 23.39
C HIS A 91 12.30 -6.52 21.98
N ASN A 92 12.47 -7.55 21.15
CA ASN A 92 11.94 -7.57 19.79
C ASN A 92 10.42 -7.78 19.75
N GLY A 93 9.83 -8.48 20.73
CA GLY A 93 8.38 -8.68 20.81
C GLY A 93 7.62 -7.35 20.88
N PRO A 94 7.91 -6.50 21.88
CA PRO A 94 7.33 -5.16 21.98
C PRO A 94 7.69 -4.24 20.80
N LEU A 95 8.88 -4.41 20.21
CA LEU A 95 9.26 -3.65 19.01
C LEU A 95 8.40 -4.05 17.80
N ARG A 96 8.19 -5.35 17.57
CA ARG A 96 7.31 -5.87 16.52
C ARG A 96 5.89 -5.33 16.66
N GLU A 97 5.34 -5.37 17.87
CA GLU A 97 3.99 -4.86 18.16
C GLU A 97 3.86 -3.37 17.90
N TRP A 98 4.89 -2.60 18.28
CA TRP A 98 4.93 -1.17 17.99
C TRP A 98 5.06 -0.88 16.49
N LEU A 99 5.89 -1.64 15.76
CA LEU A 99 5.99 -1.50 14.30
C LEU A 99 4.63 -1.75 13.64
N GLU A 100 3.96 -2.86 13.95
CA GLU A 100 2.69 -3.23 13.31
C GLU A 100 1.56 -2.26 13.67
N HIS A 101 1.26 -2.14 14.96
CA HIS A 101 0.03 -1.46 15.40
C HIS A 101 0.17 0.05 15.45
N HIS A 102 1.40 0.57 15.52
CA HIS A 102 1.62 2.02 15.54
C HIS A 102 2.19 2.50 14.21
N VAL A 103 3.39 2.07 13.82
CA VAL A 103 4.09 2.65 12.67
C VAL A 103 3.40 2.31 11.35
N VAL A 104 3.19 1.02 11.09
CA VAL A 104 2.59 0.51 9.85
C VAL A 104 1.14 0.97 9.75
N SER A 105 0.34 0.83 10.81
CA SER A 105 -1.04 1.33 10.83
C SER A 105 -1.09 2.83 10.50
N THR A 106 -0.27 3.65 11.17
CA THR A 106 -0.26 5.10 10.93
C THR A 106 0.10 5.44 9.49
N LEU A 107 1.12 4.79 8.91
CA LEU A 107 1.51 5.01 7.51
C LEU A 107 0.44 4.56 6.51
N ARG A 108 -0.30 3.49 6.84
CA ARG A 108 -1.45 3.05 6.05
C ARG A 108 -2.59 4.07 6.10
N ASP A 109 -2.87 4.63 7.27
CA ASP A 109 -3.93 5.61 7.48
C ASP A 109 -3.60 6.99 6.88
N MET A 110 -2.33 7.42 6.91
CA MET A 110 -1.89 8.71 6.33
C MET A 110 -2.11 8.80 4.82
N GLN A 111 -2.15 7.66 4.12
CA GLN A 111 -2.51 7.57 2.71
C GLN A 111 -3.79 6.77 2.55
N GLN A 112 -4.80 7.05 3.39
CA GLN A 112 -6.17 6.70 3.04
C GLN A 112 -6.41 7.20 1.61
N PRO A 113 -6.98 6.35 0.75
CA PRO A 113 -7.27 6.78 -0.60
C PRO A 113 -8.10 8.06 -0.57
N PRO A 114 -7.99 8.96 -1.58
CA PRO A 114 -9.01 9.99 -1.76
C PRO A 114 -10.38 9.32 -1.69
N GLU A 115 -11.41 10.00 -1.18
CA GLU A 115 -12.73 9.40 -0.94
C GLU A 115 -13.27 8.59 -2.13
N SER A 116 -12.84 8.93 -3.36
CA SER A 116 -13.09 8.22 -4.62
C SER A 116 -12.64 6.75 -4.68
N GLN A 117 -11.69 6.32 -3.86
CA GLN A 117 -11.16 4.96 -3.85
C GLN A 117 -11.65 4.12 -2.66
N ARG A 118 -12.53 4.68 -1.82
CA ARG A 118 -13.25 3.90 -0.80
C ARG A 118 -14.33 3.06 -1.48
N PRO A 119 -14.54 1.80 -1.06
CA PRO A 119 -15.65 1.01 -1.56
C PRO A 119 -16.96 1.71 -1.22
N THR A 120 -17.64 2.25 -2.24
CA THR A 120 -18.92 2.92 -2.07
C THR A 120 -20.01 2.12 -2.76
N LEU A 121 -21.14 2.00 -2.08
CA LEU A 121 -22.32 1.35 -2.64
C LEU A 121 -23.08 2.38 -3.47
N GLY A 122 -23.28 2.08 -4.74
CA GLY A 122 -24.13 2.84 -5.66
C GLY A 122 -25.36 2.03 -6.07
N LEU A 123 -26.27 2.69 -6.77
CA LEU A 123 -27.46 2.06 -7.33
C LEU A 123 -27.54 2.38 -8.83
N LEU A 124 -27.52 1.33 -9.66
CA LEU A 124 -27.76 1.44 -11.09
C LEU A 124 -29.26 1.32 -11.34
N GLN A 125 -29.85 2.37 -11.91
CA GLN A 125 -31.23 2.33 -12.40
C GLN A 125 -31.22 1.85 -13.86
N TRP A 126 -31.84 0.70 -14.11
CA TRP A 126 -32.05 0.15 -15.44
C TRP A 126 -33.56 0.07 -15.72
N PRO A 127 -34.03 0.13 -16.98
CA PRO A 127 -35.44 -0.07 -17.27
C PRO A 127 -35.90 -1.41 -16.69
N GLY A 128 -36.86 -1.39 -15.75
CA GLY A 128 -37.41 -2.61 -15.16
C GLY A 128 -36.64 -3.20 -13.97
N VAL A 129 -35.40 -2.76 -13.67
CA VAL A 129 -34.61 -3.29 -12.55
C VAL A 129 -33.67 -2.25 -11.91
N SER A 130 -33.45 -2.36 -10.61
CA SER A 130 -32.46 -1.58 -9.87
C SER A 130 -31.38 -2.49 -9.29
N LEU A 131 -30.11 -2.21 -9.58
CA LEU A 131 -28.99 -3.09 -9.24
C LEU A 131 -28.01 -2.38 -8.31
N SER A 132 -27.50 -3.10 -7.31
CA SER A 132 -26.46 -2.58 -6.42
C SER A 132 -25.10 -2.57 -7.12
N LEU A 133 -24.43 -1.41 -7.15
CA LEU A 133 -23.06 -1.25 -7.63
C LEU A 133 -22.09 -1.15 -6.46
N LEU A 134 -20.91 -1.75 -6.61
CA LEU A 134 -19.75 -1.46 -5.79
C LEU A 134 -18.78 -0.62 -6.62
N ASN A 135 -18.60 0.65 -6.27
CA ASN A 135 -17.57 1.49 -6.86
C ASN A 135 -16.27 1.30 -6.09
N TRP A 136 -15.22 0.86 -6.78
CA TRP A 136 -13.90 0.63 -6.21
C TRP A 136 -12.82 0.89 -7.25
N GLN A 137 -11.81 1.68 -6.90
CA GLN A 137 -10.70 2.08 -7.78
C GLN A 137 -11.15 2.62 -9.15
N ASP A 138 -12.10 3.56 -9.16
CA ASP A 138 -12.67 4.15 -10.39
C ASP A 138 -13.37 3.14 -11.33
N GLU A 139 -13.70 1.95 -10.82
CA GLU A 139 -14.47 0.93 -11.53
C GLU A 139 -15.76 0.57 -10.78
N SER A 140 -16.86 0.39 -11.53
CA SER A 140 -18.13 -0.10 -10.98
C SER A 140 -18.25 -1.61 -11.17
N TRP A 141 -18.43 -2.32 -10.06
CA TRP A 141 -18.61 -3.77 -10.00
C TRP A 141 -20.08 -4.10 -9.70
N ILE A 142 -20.66 -5.06 -10.43
CA ILE A 142 -21.99 -5.61 -10.17
C ILE A 142 -21.83 -7.02 -9.59
N ARG A 143 -22.69 -7.42 -8.65
CA ARG A 143 -22.71 -8.81 -8.17
C ARG A 143 -23.08 -9.74 -9.31
N VAL A 144 -22.29 -10.78 -9.54
CA VAL A 144 -22.54 -11.78 -10.61
C VAL A 144 -23.95 -12.40 -10.52
N ARG A 145 -24.52 -12.52 -9.31
CA ARG A 145 -25.88 -13.03 -9.10
C ARG A 145 -26.99 -12.12 -9.64
N ASP A 146 -26.70 -10.82 -9.80
CA ASP A 146 -27.66 -9.83 -10.27
C ASP A 146 -27.55 -9.63 -11.81
N MET A 147 -26.52 -10.23 -12.44
CA MET A 147 -26.31 -10.29 -13.89
C MET A 147 -27.43 -11.02 -14.69
N PRO A 148 -28.11 -12.08 -14.17
CA PRO A 148 -29.16 -12.77 -14.90
C PRO A 148 -30.35 -11.87 -15.24
N GLU A 149 -30.69 -10.89 -14.39
CA GLU A 149 -31.83 -9.99 -14.63
C GLU A 149 -31.59 -9.10 -15.86
N ILE A 150 -30.34 -8.67 -16.07
CA ILE A 150 -29.92 -7.85 -17.23
C ILE A 150 -29.91 -8.68 -18.53
N LEU A 151 -29.44 -9.93 -18.46
CA LEU A 151 -29.42 -10.82 -19.63
C LEU A 151 -30.81 -11.32 -20.03
N LEU A 152 -31.71 -11.51 -19.05
CA LEU A 152 -33.08 -11.98 -19.30
C LEU A 152 -33.93 -10.92 -20.02
N GLU A 153 -33.75 -9.62 -19.75
CA GLU A 153 -34.44 -8.56 -20.49
C GLU A 153 -34.01 -8.45 -21.96
N GLN A 154 -32.75 -8.76 -22.28
CA GLN A 154 -32.25 -8.82 -23.67
C GLN A 154 -32.98 -9.89 -24.50
N SER A 155 -33.39 -10.99 -23.86
CA SER A 155 -34.15 -12.04 -24.54
C SER A 155 -35.58 -11.62 -24.87
N ARG A 156 -36.14 -10.64 -24.13
CA ARG A 156 -37.49 -10.10 -24.35
C ARG A 156 -37.51 -8.92 -25.33
N GLN A 157 -36.44 -8.13 -25.40
CA GLN A 157 -36.25 -7.07 -26.40
C GLN A 157 -35.41 -7.58 -27.58
N GLY A 158 -36.07 -8.17 -28.57
CA GLY A 158 -35.44 -8.88 -29.69
C GLY A 158 -34.21 -8.21 -30.32
N GLY A 159 -33.12 -8.99 -30.40
CA GLY A 159 -32.10 -8.99 -31.45
C GLY A 159 -31.41 -7.66 -31.81
N GLY A 160 -30.24 -7.39 -31.22
CA GLY A 160 -29.29 -6.47 -31.86
C GLY A 160 -28.16 -5.92 -30.99
N LYS A 161 -26.93 -6.32 -31.32
CA LYS A 161 -25.64 -5.62 -31.07
C LYS A 161 -25.12 -5.63 -29.62
N THR A 162 -24.32 -6.66 -29.34
CA THR A 162 -23.42 -6.82 -28.19
C THR A 162 -22.30 -5.76 -28.07
N ALA A 163 -22.22 -4.76 -28.97
CA ALA A 163 -21.08 -3.86 -29.06
C ALA A 163 -21.25 -2.49 -28.35
N SER A 164 -22.46 -2.17 -27.85
CA SER A 164 -22.75 -0.83 -27.29
C SER A 164 -22.53 -0.70 -25.78
N TRP A 165 -22.50 -1.81 -25.04
CA TRP A 165 -22.67 -1.78 -23.58
C TRP A 165 -21.45 -1.27 -22.82
N TRP A 166 -20.24 -1.67 -23.20
CA TRP A 166 -19.01 -1.21 -22.54
C TRP A 166 -18.72 0.29 -22.76
N ARG A 167 -19.26 0.89 -23.84
CA ARG A 167 -19.01 2.30 -24.16
C ARG A 167 -19.77 3.26 -23.26
N ARG A 168 -20.92 2.85 -22.72
CA ARG A 168 -21.69 3.67 -21.75
C ARG A 168 -21.15 3.55 -20.32
N LEU A 169 -20.44 2.47 -20.02
CA LEU A 169 -19.74 2.27 -18.74
C LEU A 169 -18.44 3.09 -18.63
N ARG A 170 -17.92 3.64 -19.74
CA ARG A 170 -16.72 4.50 -19.75
C ARG A 170 -17.00 5.99 -19.56
N ALA A 171 -18.26 6.39 -19.38
CA ALA A 171 -18.69 7.79 -19.39
C ALA A 171 -19.21 8.30 -18.04
N LEU A 172 -18.97 7.58 -16.95
CA LEU A 172 -19.30 7.96 -15.58
C LEU A 172 -18.07 7.87 -14.69
#